data_AF-A0A7Z0IXF2-F1
#
_entry.id   AF-A0A7Z0IXF2-F1
#
_cell.length_a   1.000
_cell.length_b   1.000
_cell.length_c   1.000
_cell.angle_alpha   90.00
_cell.angle_beta   90.00
_cell.angle_gamma   90.00
#
_symmetry.space_group_name_H-M   'P 1'
#
loop_
_entity.id
_entity.type
_entity.pdbx_description
1 polymer ?
#
loop_
_entity_poly.entity_id
_entity_poly.type
_entity_poly.pdbx_seq_one_letter_code
_entity_poly.pdbx_strand_id
1 'polypeptide(L)' 'MRRAKLRPQKELLDAADLIYRYDWAAVNARLKGEEPPGGLDKGVVYEWHYALNWLIGYMDQDWDDISTDT' A
#
# COMPACT_ATOMS: atom_id res chain seq x y z
N MET A 1 -26.94 -2.80 -15.28
CA MET A 1 -25.58 -2.69 -14.71
C MET A 1 -25.58 -1.60 -13.63
N ARG A 2 -25.01 -1.87 -12.45
CA ARG A 2 -24.80 -0.84 -11.42
C ARG A 2 -23.62 0.04 -11.85
N ARG A 3 -23.74 1.36 -11.77
CA ARG A 3 -22.62 2.27 -12.00
C ARG A 3 -21.73 2.28 -10.76
N ALA A 4 -20.42 2.26 -10.95
CA ALA A 4 -19.47 2.49 -9.88
C ALA A 4 -19.61 3.92 -9.36
N LYS A 5 -19.41 4.12 -8.06
CA LYS A 5 -19.33 5.43 -7.41
C LYS A 5 -17.92 5.55 -6.83
N LEU A 6 -17.25 6.66 -7.13
CA LEU A 6 -15.94 6.94 -6.56
C LEU A 6 -16.04 7.09 -5.04
N ARG A 7 -15.06 6.53 -4.33
CA ARG A 7 -14.88 6.81 -2.90
C ARG A 7 -14.40 8.26 -2.72
N PRO A 8 -14.65 8.89 -1.57
CA PRO A 8 -14.05 10.17 -1.23
C PRO A 8 -12.52 10.09 -1.32
N GLN A 9 -11.89 11.15 -1.84
CA GLN A 9 -10.42 11.22 -1.97
C GLN A 9 -9.72 11.03 -0.62
N LYS A 10 -10.30 11.53 0.48
CA LYS A 10 -9.79 11.33 1.83
C LYS A 10 -9.62 9.84 2.16
N GLU A 11 -10.59 9.01 1.82
CA GLU A 11 -10.51 7.57 2.11
C GLU A 11 -9.42 6.87 1.31
N LEU A 12 -9.09 7.37 0.11
CA LEU A 12 -7.97 6.89 -0.69
C LEU A 12 -6.63 7.28 -0.05
N LEU A 13 -6.49 8.53 0.37
CA LEU A 13 -5.28 9.03 1.03
C LEU A 13 -5.05 8.37 2.41
N ASP A 14 -6.12 8.16 3.18
CA ASP A 14 -6.05 7.43 4.46
C ASP A 14 -5.58 5.98 4.23
N ALA A 15 -6.04 5.32 3.16
CA ALA A 15 -5.61 3.97 2.82
C ALA A 15 -4.14 3.92 2.36
N ALA A 16 -3.69 4.91 1.58
CA ALA A 16 -2.30 5.03 1.15
C ALA A 16 -1.34 5.25 2.33
N ASP A 17 -1.68 6.12 3.27
CA ASP A 17 -0.89 6.31 4.50
C ASP A 17 -0.88 5.05 5.37
N LEU A 18 -2.02 4.35 5.50
CA LEU A 18 -2.09 3.12 6.28
C LEU A 18 -1.21 2.02 5.70
N ILE A 19 -1.28 1.79 4.38
CA ILE A 19 -0.53 0.70 3.76
C ILE A 19 0.97 0.95 3.78
N TYR A 20 1.40 2.19 3.61
CA TYR A 20 2.79 2.60 3.75
C TYR A 20 3.35 2.23 5.14
N ARG A 21 2.57 2.48 6.20
CA ARG A 21 2.95 2.11 7.57
C ARG A 21 3.00 0.60 7.78
N TYR A 22 2.11 -0.15 7.15
CA TYR A 22 2.13 -1.62 7.21
C TYR A 22 3.34 -2.19 6.49
N ASP A 23 3.71 -1.65 5.33
CA ASP A 23 4.87 -2.09 4.58
C ASP A 23 6.15 -1.81 5.37
N TRP A 24 6.28 -0.60 5.93
CA TRP A 24 7.36 -0.28 6.87
C TRP A 24 7.40 -1.24 8.07
N ALA A 25 6.25 -1.56 8.68
CA ALA A 25 6.19 -2.47 9.83
C ALA A 25 6.63 -3.89 9.46
N ALA A 26 6.22 -4.38 8.29
CA ALA A 26 6.62 -5.69 7.77
C ALA A 26 8.12 -5.73 7.42
N VAL A 27 8.66 -4.68 6.80
CA VAL A 27 10.09 -4.53 6.51
C VAL A 27 10.89 -4.50 7.81
N ASN A 28 10.48 -3.70 8.79
CA ASN A 28 11.15 -3.59 10.08
C ASN A 28 11.15 -4.92 10.85
N ALA A 29 10.02 -5.65 10.90
CA ALA A 29 9.96 -6.98 11.53
C ALA A 29 10.93 -7.96 10.85
N ARG A 30 10.95 -8.00 9.52
CA ARG A 30 11.91 -8.80 8.75
C ARG A 30 13.36 -8.45 9.08
N LEU A 31 13.71 -7.16 9.17
CA LEU A 31 15.05 -6.72 9.51
C LEU A 31 15.48 -7.12 10.93
N LYS A 32 14.53 -7.28 11.85
CA LYS A 32 14.75 -7.75 13.21
C LYS A 32 14.67 -9.27 13.38
N GLY A 33 14.28 -10.01 12.33
CA GLY A 33 14.00 -11.44 12.43
C GLY A 33 12.76 -11.75 13.27
N GLU A 34 11.81 -10.82 13.33
CA GLU A 34 10.54 -10.93 14.05
C GLU A 34 9.39 -11.22 13.06
N GLU A 35 8.30 -11.79 13.58
CA GLU A 35 7.05 -11.90 12.83
C GLU A 35 6.40 -10.51 12.64
N PRO A 36 5.86 -10.21 11.44
CA PRO A 36 5.11 -8.98 11.23
C PRO A 36 3.96 -8.81 12.24
N PRO A 37 3.76 -7.59 12.78
CA PRO A 37 2.74 -7.36 13.79
C PRO A 37 1.34 -7.64 13.24
N GLY A 38 0.44 -8.13 14.09
CA GLY A 38 -0.98 -8.31 13.73
C GLY A 38 -1.23 -9.35 12.63
N GLY A 39 -0.25 -10.21 12.31
CA GLY A 39 -0.39 -11.21 11.26
C GLY A 39 -0.37 -10.61 9.85
N LEU A 40 0.30 -9.47 9.66
CA LEU A 40 0.45 -8.85 8.35
C LEU A 40 1.12 -9.80 7.37
N ASP A 41 0.42 -10.12 6.28
CA ASP A 41 1.00 -10.81 5.14
C ASP A 41 1.74 -9.81 4.25
N LYS A 42 3.06 -9.98 4.15
CA LYS A 42 3.91 -9.05 3.39
C LYS A 42 3.55 -8.99 1.91
N GLY A 43 3.15 -10.12 1.31
CA GLY A 43 2.75 -10.16 -0.10
C GLY A 43 1.50 -9.32 -0.33
N VAL A 44 0.48 -9.48 0.51
CA VAL A 44 -0.74 -8.67 0.43
C VAL A 44 -0.44 -7.18 0.64
N VAL A 45 0.40 -6.85 1.62
CA VAL A 45 0.78 -5.47 1.90
C VAL A 45 1.46 -4.82 0.69
N TYR A 46 2.39 -5.53 0.04
CA TYR A 46 3.07 -5.08 -1.16
C TYR A 46 2.09 -4.78 -2.31
N GLU A 47 1.19 -5.71 -2.64
CA GLU A 47 0.20 -5.53 -3.73
C GLU A 47 -0.71 -4.31 -3.48
N TRP A 48 -1.10 -4.09 -2.23
CA TRP A 48 -1.90 -2.91 -1.86
C TRP A 48 -1.09 -1.61 -1.92
N HIS A 49 0.17 -1.61 -1.47
CA HIS A 49 1.03 -0.44 -1.54
C HIS A 49 1.26 -0.03 -3.00
N TYR A 50 1.57 -1.00 -3.86
CA TYR A 50 1.70 -0.82 -5.29
C TYR A 50 0.46 -0.19 -5.93
N ALA A 51 -0.72 -0.77 -5.69
CA ALA A 51 -1.96 -0.28 -6.28
C ALA A 51 -2.35 1.11 -5.76
N LEU A 52 -2.12 1.39 -4.48
CA LEU A 52 -2.42 2.68 -3.88
C LEU A 52 -1.47 3.77 -4.39
N ASN A 53 -0.18 3.49 -4.56
CA ASN A 53 0.79 4.42 -5.15
C ASN A 53 0.40 4.79 -6.58
N TRP A 54 -0.02 3.81 -7.40
CA TRP A 54 -0.57 4.11 -8.72
C TRP A 54 -1.81 5.00 -8.66
N LEU A 55 -2.78 4.67 -7.79
CA LEU A 55 -4.04 5.43 -7.69
C LEU A 55 -3.86 6.88 -7.24
N ILE A 56 -2.85 7.17 -6.43
CA ILE A 56 -2.55 8.54 -5.97
C ILE A 56 -1.60 9.30 -6.91
N GLY A 57 -1.11 8.66 -7.98
CA GLY A 57 -0.14 9.26 -8.90
C GLY A 57 1.25 9.44 -8.28
N TYR A 58 1.67 8.51 -7.43
CA TYR A 58 3.02 8.57 -6.84
C TYR A 58 4.08 8.55 -7.95
N MET A 59 4.90 9.60 -7.98
CA MET A 59 5.98 9.80 -8.96
C MET A 59 5.53 9.78 -10.44
N ASP A 60 4.23 9.92 -10.72
CA ASP A 60 3.65 9.81 -12.07
C ASP A 60 4.11 8.57 -12.85
N GLN A 61 4.33 7.45 -12.14
CA GLN A 61 4.80 6.20 -12.72
C GLN A 61 3.68 5.40 -13.41
N ASP A 62 4.04 4.68 -14.46
CA ASP A 62 3.13 3.75 -15.13
C ASP A 62 2.82 2.55 -14.24
N TRP A 63 1.68 1.89 -14.51
CA TRP A 63 1.21 0.76 -13.70
C TRP A 63 2.25 -0.33 -13.55
N ASP A 64 3.13 -0.59 -14.53
CA ASP A 64 4.11 -1.67 -14.47
C ASP A 64 5.44 -1.26 -13.79
N ASP A 65 5.59 0.02 -13.43
CA ASP A 65 6.84 0.62 -12.94
C ASP A 65 6.74 1.18 -11.50
N ILE A 66 5.63 0.97 -10.82
CA ILE A 66 5.39 1.58 -9.50
C ILE A 66 6.43 1.10 -8.47
N SER A 67 7.04 2.05 -7.76
CA SER A 67 7.88 1.75 -6.62
C SER A 67 7.11 1.76 -5.31
N THR A 68 7.57 0.95 -4.35
CA THR A 68 7.01 0.80 -3.00
C THR A 68 8.11 1.00 -1.96
N ASP A 69 8.92 2.05 -2.13
CA ASP A 69 10.08 2.30 -1.26
C ASP A 69 9.61 2.70 0.15
N THR A 70 10.03 1.94 1.18
CA THR A 70 9.73 2.17 2.61
C THR A 70 10.93 1.94 3.52
#